data_AF-A0A3D3MFW9-F1
#
_entry.id   AF-A0A3D3MFW9-F1
#
_cell.length_a   1.000
_cell.length_b   1.000
_cell.length_c   1.000
_cell.angle_alpha   90.00
_cell.angle_beta   90.00
_cell.angle_gamma   90.00
#
_symmetry.space_group_name_H-M   'P 1'
#
loop_
_entity.id
_entity.type
_entity.pdbx_description
1 polymer ?
#
loop_
_entity_poly.entity_id
_entity_poly.type
_entity_poly.pdbx_seq_one_letter_code
_entity_poly.pdbx_strand_id
1 'polypeptide(L)'
;MKNTINPIDRDQFFNYFFIGNHKEANDYNIFYAETIEGFKKFAISPYFWFITNNMEMRTKVLSDNIEHFTPFTKEEWLDSDTDFFINLFHPDDRFYLMGAFEFSAKMIYMMEEDQKKNIRFNFYGRMIDRNNNYRWILLQSPLQYRNENKEIESSLVVIYDLAHFHIINKPLLSIMDFSNHEIQYFKHIEHNIQQIEIEKPAITKREKEILKLMAMGLNTPEIASSLFISYHTVENHKRNLRQKTHTKTSSELIAFTMTHSLLLL
;
A
#
# COMPACT_ATOMS: atom_id res chain seq x y z
N MET A 1 13.71 -14.80 6.17
CA MET A 1 12.57 -14.65 7.11
C MET A 1 11.40 -14.07 6.34
N LYS A 2 10.18 -14.61 6.50
CA LYS A 2 8.99 -14.02 5.86
C LYS A 2 8.72 -12.69 6.58
N ASN A 3 8.76 -11.56 5.87
CA ASN A 3 8.34 -10.26 6.41
C ASN A 3 6.80 -10.22 6.48
N THR A 4 6.26 -10.87 7.50
CA THR A 4 4.82 -10.98 7.76
C THR A 4 4.45 -10.20 9.01
N ILE A 5 3.30 -9.55 8.98
CA ILE A 5 2.72 -8.84 10.12
C ILE A 5 1.62 -9.73 10.69
N ASN A 6 1.61 -9.94 12.00
CA ASN A 6 0.56 -10.71 12.65
C ASN A 6 -0.73 -9.88 12.64
N PRO A 7 -1.87 -10.45 12.21
CA PRO A 7 -3.16 -9.79 12.37
C PRO A 7 -3.49 -9.64 13.85
N ILE A 8 -4.20 -8.57 14.19
CA ILE A 8 -4.75 -8.35 15.54
C ILE A 8 -6.25 -8.09 15.46
N ASP A 9 -6.95 -8.42 16.53
CA ASP A 9 -8.38 -8.15 16.66
C ASP A 9 -8.69 -6.72 17.11
N ARG A 10 -9.98 -6.42 17.15
CA ARG A 10 -10.53 -5.11 17.50
C ARG A 10 -10.18 -4.69 18.92
N ASP A 11 -10.20 -5.62 19.87
CA ASP A 11 -9.94 -5.31 21.26
C ASP A 11 -8.45 -5.10 21.51
N GLN A 12 -7.58 -5.89 20.85
CA GLN A 12 -6.14 -5.69 20.85
C GLN A 12 -5.76 -4.31 20.29
N PHE A 13 -6.35 -3.93 19.15
CA PHE A 13 -6.11 -2.61 18.56
C PHE A 13 -6.58 -1.48 19.49
N PHE A 14 -7.81 -1.59 20.01
CA PHE A 14 -8.37 -0.59 20.91
C PHE A 14 -7.50 -0.43 22.17
N ASN A 15 -7.13 -1.53 22.82
CA ASN A 15 -6.31 -1.52 24.03
C ASN A 15 -4.91 -0.91 23.82
N TYR A 16 -4.36 -0.98 22.62
CA TYR A 16 -3.06 -0.40 22.31
C TYR A 16 -3.14 1.12 22.10
N PHE A 17 -4.17 1.60 21.39
CA PHE A 17 -4.27 3.01 21.00
C PHE A 17 -5.09 3.87 21.95
N PHE A 18 -6.01 3.30 22.73
CA PHE A 18 -6.80 4.04 23.71
C PHE A 18 -5.95 4.45 24.90
N ILE A 19 -5.85 5.76 25.15
CA ILE A 19 -5.05 6.32 26.25
C ILE A 19 -5.89 6.93 27.38
N GLY A 20 -7.22 7.00 27.21
CA GLY A 20 -8.13 7.53 28.22
C GLY A 20 -8.08 9.06 28.37
N ASN A 21 -9.08 9.61 29.07
CA ASN A 21 -9.25 11.04 29.21
C ASN A 21 -8.51 11.54 30.46
N HIS A 22 -7.33 12.16 30.26
CA HIS A 22 -6.49 12.64 31.35
C HIS A 22 -6.42 14.17 31.48
N LYS A 23 -6.82 14.95 30.45
CA LYS A 23 -6.89 16.43 30.42
C LYS A 23 -7.86 16.90 29.30
N GLU A 24 -8.25 18.18 29.29
CA GLU A 24 -8.96 18.81 28.15
C GLU A 24 -8.16 18.62 26.86
N ALA A 25 -8.85 18.25 25.77
CA ALA A 25 -8.21 17.96 24.49
C ALA A 25 -7.53 19.21 23.92
N ASN A 26 -6.27 19.07 23.51
CA ASN A 26 -5.56 20.12 22.79
C ASN A 26 -6.26 20.43 21.45
N ASP A 27 -6.19 21.69 21.00
CA ASP A 27 -6.61 22.03 19.64
C ASP A 27 -5.55 21.59 18.63
N TYR A 28 -5.68 20.35 18.16
CA TYR A 28 -4.74 19.77 17.20
C TYR A 28 -4.81 20.42 15.81
N ASN A 29 -5.84 21.21 15.50
CA ASN A 29 -5.97 21.85 14.18
C ASN A 29 -4.76 22.74 13.88
N ILE A 30 -4.34 23.52 14.87
CA ILE A 30 -3.21 24.43 14.74
C ILE A 30 -1.92 23.62 14.52
N PHE A 31 -1.75 22.52 15.25
CA PHE A 31 -0.57 21.66 15.13
C PHE A 31 -0.43 21.04 13.72
N TYR A 32 -1.53 20.67 13.08
CA TYR A 32 -1.51 20.04 11.76
C TYR A 32 -1.64 21.00 10.57
N ALA A 33 -1.96 22.28 10.80
CA ALA A 33 -2.30 23.25 9.76
C ALA A 33 -1.26 23.32 8.63
N GLU A 34 0.03 23.47 8.96
CA GLU A 34 1.11 23.55 7.95
C GLU A 34 1.20 22.26 7.10
N THR A 35 1.05 21.10 7.74
CA THR A 35 1.10 19.81 7.04
C THR A 35 -0.10 19.64 6.10
N ILE A 36 -1.30 20.01 6.57
CA ILE A 36 -2.54 19.95 5.79
C ILE A 36 -2.47 20.86 4.56
N GLU A 37 -1.98 22.10 4.72
CA GLU A 37 -1.77 23.02 3.59
C GLU A 37 -0.77 22.46 2.57
N GLY A 38 0.22 21.70 3.04
CA GLY A 38 1.22 21.04 2.22
C GLY A 38 0.71 19.91 1.34
N PHE A 39 -0.40 19.24 1.69
CA PHE A 39 -0.84 18.03 0.97
C PHE A 39 -1.04 18.24 -0.53
N LYS A 40 -1.62 19.37 -0.94
CA LYS A 40 -1.82 19.67 -2.37
C LYS A 40 -0.52 19.70 -3.17
N LYS A 41 0.62 19.99 -2.53
CA LYS A 41 1.93 20.09 -3.19
C LYS A 41 2.58 18.72 -3.45
N PHE A 42 2.20 17.70 -2.67
CA PHE A 42 2.85 16.38 -2.69
C PHE A 42 1.87 15.22 -2.93
N ALA A 43 0.60 15.54 -3.22
CA ALA A 43 -0.41 14.54 -3.47
C ALA A 43 -0.06 13.68 -4.69
N ILE A 44 -0.02 12.37 -4.50
CA ILE A 44 0.24 11.39 -5.55
C ILE A 44 -1.04 10.96 -6.28
N SER A 45 -2.20 11.35 -5.75
CA SER A 45 -3.54 10.96 -6.19
C SER A 45 -4.60 11.86 -5.52
N PRO A 46 -5.86 11.93 -5.98
CA PRO A 46 -6.97 12.40 -5.16
C PRO A 46 -6.97 11.77 -3.75
N TYR A 47 -7.21 12.61 -2.75
CA TYR A 47 -7.09 12.24 -1.34
C TYR A 47 -8.11 12.95 -0.47
N PHE A 48 -8.34 12.40 0.71
CA PHE A 48 -9.00 13.06 1.84
C PHE A 48 -8.18 12.82 3.12
N TRP A 49 -8.45 13.58 4.16
CA TRP A 49 -7.74 13.46 5.43
C TRP A 49 -8.67 13.71 6.61
N PHE A 50 -8.28 13.20 7.78
CA PHE A 50 -8.96 13.43 9.04
C PHE A 50 -7.96 13.32 10.20
N ILE A 51 -8.35 13.88 11.36
CA ILE A 51 -7.56 13.85 12.58
C ILE A 51 -8.27 12.95 13.59
N THR A 52 -7.53 11.95 14.08
CA THR A 52 -8.00 11.06 15.15
C THR A 52 -7.61 11.62 16.51
N ASN A 53 -8.49 11.51 17.48
CA ASN A 53 -8.19 11.73 18.89
C ASN A 53 -8.25 10.38 19.62
N ASN A 54 -7.13 9.95 20.18
CA ASN A 54 -6.98 8.64 20.84
C ASN A 54 -7.37 8.65 22.32
N MET A 55 -7.60 9.83 22.92
CA MET A 55 -8.17 9.92 24.27
C MET A 55 -9.65 9.51 24.28
N GLU A 56 -10.38 9.93 23.25
CA GLU A 56 -11.81 9.62 23.07
C GLU A 56 -12.07 8.52 22.05
N MET A 57 -11.07 8.18 21.23
CA MET A 57 -11.21 7.30 20.05
C MET A 57 -12.29 7.82 19.11
N ARG A 58 -12.14 9.09 18.73
CA ARG A 58 -13.11 9.85 17.91
C ARG A 58 -12.42 10.65 16.80
N THR A 59 -13.11 10.81 15.68
CA THR A 59 -12.71 11.71 14.59
C THR A 59 -13.32 13.09 14.80
N LYS A 60 -12.52 14.12 15.07
CA LYS A 60 -13.05 15.47 15.37
C LYS A 60 -12.92 16.46 14.22
N VAL A 61 -12.01 16.19 13.29
CA VAL A 61 -11.68 17.12 12.20
C VAL A 61 -11.43 16.30 10.95
N LEU A 62 -11.93 16.78 9.82
CA LEU A 62 -11.84 16.10 8.54
C LEU A 62 -11.84 17.09 7.38
N SER A 63 -11.41 16.63 6.21
CA SER A 63 -11.39 17.42 4.98
C SER A 63 -12.77 17.55 4.34
N ASP A 64 -13.07 18.70 3.75
CA ASP A 64 -14.40 18.98 3.17
C ASP A 64 -14.81 18.05 2.02
N ASN A 65 -13.83 17.41 1.37
CA ASN A 65 -14.06 16.53 0.24
C ASN A 65 -14.28 15.05 0.61
N ILE A 66 -14.36 14.69 1.90
CA ILE A 66 -14.42 13.28 2.35
C ILE A 66 -15.61 12.50 1.75
N GLU A 67 -16.75 13.16 1.57
CA GLU A 67 -17.97 12.59 0.98
C GLU A 67 -17.82 12.23 -0.50
N HIS A 68 -16.79 12.76 -1.17
CA HIS A 68 -16.49 12.37 -2.55
C HIS A 68 -15.86 10.98 -2.64
N PHE A 69 -15.27 10.49 -1.55
CA PHE A 69 -14.51 9.24 -1.52
C PHE A 69 -15.26 8.11 -0.82
N THR A 70 -16.18 8.42 0.09
CA THR A 70 -16.85 7.45 0.95
C THR A 70 -18.37 7.53 0.76
N PRO A 71 -19.14 6.48 1.10
CA PRO A 71 -20.59 6.51 0.98
C PRO A 71 -21.28 7.28 2.12
N PHE A 72 -20.50 7.83 3.05
CA PHE A 72 -20.97 8.49 4.26
C PHE A 72 -20.85 10.01 4.16
N THR A 73 -21.76 10.68 4.83
CA THR A 73 -21.78 12.14 4.99
C THR A 73 -20.69 12.61 5.95
N LYS A 74 -20.37 13.91 5.87
CA LYS A 74 -19.47 14.59 6.79
C LYS A 74 -19.97 14.51 8.24
N GLU A 75 -21.28 14.54 8.44
CA GLU A 75 -21.90 14.39 9.77
C GLU A 75 -21.70 12.98 10.34
N GLU A 76 -21.84 11.93 9.53
CA GLU A 76 -21.57 10.55 9.96
C GLU A 76 -20.09 10.30 10.26
N TRP A 77 -19.19 10.97 9.54
CA TRP A 77 -17.75 10.91 9.83
C TRP A 77 -17.38 11.70 11.07
N LEU A 78 -18.03 12.84 11.31
CA LEU A 78 -17.75 13.69 12.46
C LEU A 78 -18.18 12.98 13.74
N ASP A 79 -17.28 12.93 14.72
CA ASP A 79 -17.46 12.18 15.97
C ASP A 79 -17.68 10.67 15.78
N SER A 80 -17.33 10.13 14.61
CA SER A 80 -17.27 8.69 14.39
C SER A 80 -16.21 8.04 15.26
N ASP A 81 -16.45 6.78 15.65
CA ASP A 81 -15.53 5.99 16.45
C ASP A 81 -14.53 5.21 15.60
N THR A 82 -13.62 4.51 16.27
CA THR A 82 -12.65 3.65 15.61
C THR A 82 -13.29 2.50 14.85
N ASP A 83 -14.41 1.95 15.34
CA ASP A 83 -15.08 0.84 14.67
C ASP A 83 -15.68 1.28 13.33
N PHE A 84 -16.24 2.48 13.26
CA PHE A 84 -16.66 3.12 12.01
C PHE A 84 -15.51 3.12 11.01
N PHE A 85 -14.35 3.66 11.39
CA PHE A 85 -13.18 3.76 10.51
C PHE A 85 -12.66 2.39 10.05
N ILE A 86 -12.50 1.43 10.98
CA ILE A 86 -12.03 0.08 10.65
C ILE A 86 -13.01 -0.64 9.73
N ASN A 87 -14.33 -0.42 9.90
CA ASN A 87 -15.35 -1.04 9.07
C ASN A 87 -15.40 -0.52 7.63
N LEU A 88 -14.74 0.60 7.32
CA LEU A 88 -14.58 1.06 5.94
C LEU A 88 -13.68 0.13 5.11
N PHE A 89 -12.77 -0.60 5.75
CA PHE A 89 -11.88 -1.54 5.07
C PHE A 89 -12.58 -2.87 4.75
N HIS A 90 -12.12 -3.55 3.71
CA HIS A 90 -12.58 -4.89 3.35
C HIS A 90 -12.37 -5.86 4.52
N PRO A 91 -13.33 -6.75 4.84
CA PRO A 91 -13.24 -7.66 5.98
C PRO A 91 -11.91 -8.45 6.07
N ASP A 92 -11.44 -9.00 4.95
CA ASP A 92 -10.14 -9.72 4.90
C ASP A 92 -8.91 -8.85 5.22
N ASP A 93 -9.01 -7.53 5.06
CA ASP A 93 -7.88 -6.61 5.22
C ASP A 93 -7.80 -6.04 6.64
N ARG A 94 -8.92 -5.94 7.36
CA ARG A 94 -9.05 -5.22 8.66
C ARG A 94 -8.03 -5.65 9.70
N PHE A 95 -8.00 -6.95 10.03
CA PHE A 95 -7.14 -7.48 11.07
C PHE A 95 -5.65 -7.25 10.77
N TYR A 96 -5.29 -7.29 9.49
CA TYR A 96 -3.91 -7.11 9.03
C TYR A 96 -3.51 -5.64 8.97
N LEU A 97 -4.42 -4.75 8.56
CA LEU A 97 -4.21 -3.30 8.63
C LEU A 97 -4.03 -2.86 10.07
N MET A 98 -4.86 -3.34 11.00
CA MET A 98 -4.73 -3.08 12.42
C MET A 98 -3.40 -3.58 12.98
N GLY A 99 -3.00 -4.80 12.60
CA GLY A 99 -1.69 -5.34 12.97
C GLY A 99 -0.54 -4.50 12.40
N ALA A 100 -0.70 -3.97 11.19
CA ALA A 100 0.30 -3.10 10.57
C ALA A 100 0.38 -1.74 11.26
N PHE A 101 -0.75 -1.15 11.65
CA PHE A 101 -0.80 0.08 12.43
C PHE A 101 -0.10 -0.09 13.77
N GLU A 102 -0.43 -1.14 14.53
CA GLU A 102 0.20 -1.45 15.81
C GLU A 102 1.72 -1.69 15.63
N PHE A 103 2.11 -2.51 14.65
CA PHE A 103 3.52 -2.77 14.32
C PHE A 103 4.28 -1.47 14.03
N SER A 104 3.72 -0.59 13.18
CA SER A 104 4.34 0.69 12.85
C SER A 104 4.48 1.60 14.07
N ALA A 105 3.48 1.63 14.96
CA ALA A 105 3.49 2.43 16.17
C ALA A 105 4.56 1.94 17.15
N LYS A 106 4.68 0.61 17.32
CA LYS A 106 5.74 -0.03 18.11
C LYS A 106 7.12 0.28 17.56
N MET A 107 7.30 0.21 16.24
CA MET A 107 8.58 0.54 15.62
C MET A 107 8.96 2.01 15.83
N ILE A 108 8.04 2.95 15.58
CA ILE A 108 8.27 4.38 15.82
C ILE A 108 8.63 4.63 17.29
N TYR A 109 7.98 3.94 18.22
CA TYR A 109 8.27 4.08 19.65
C TYR A 109 9.71 3.66 20.01
N MET A 110 10.26 2.65 19.32
CA MET A 110 11.62 2.15 19.52
C MET A 110 12.71 2.99 18.83
N MET A 111 12.33 3.90 17.93
CA MET A 111 13.28 4.71 17.14
C MET A 111 13.69 6.00 17.85
N GLU A 112 14.88 6.49 17.51
CA GLU A 112 15.33 7.83 17.91
C GLU A 112 14.67 8.94 17.06
N GLU A 113 14.59 10.16 17.59
CA GLU A 113 13.88 11.28 16.93
C GLU A 113 14.40 11.58 15.51
N ASP A 114 15.71 11.48 15.27
CA ASP A 114 16.28 11.74 13.94
C ASP A 114 15.97 10.62 12.93
N GLN A 115 15.80 9.39 13.40
CA GLN A 115 15.35 8.28 12.55
C GLN A 115 13.88 8.44 12.17
N LYS A 116 13.02 8.84 13.12
CA LYS A 116 11.57 9.04 12.88
C LYS A 116 11.30 10.01 11.74
N LYS A 117 12.08 11.10 11.65
CA LYS A 117 11.95 12.10 10.58
C LYS A 117 12.17 11.52 9.18
N ASN A 118 12.98 10.46 9.08
CA ASN A 118 13.43 9.85 7.82
C ASN A 118 12.71 8.56 7.46
N ILE A 119 11.71 8.14 8.24
CA ILE A 119 10.92 6.93 7.95
C ILE A 119 9.52 7.29 7.49
N ARG A 120 9.02 6.57 6.47
CA ARG A 120 7.64 6.68 6.00
C ARG A 120 6.98 5.30 5.94
N PHE A 121 5.79 5.21 6.52
CA PHE A 121 4.95 4.02 6.48
C PHE A 121 3.82 4.24 5.48
N ASN A 122 3.65 3.27 4.58
CA ASN A 122 2.61 3.24 3.57
C ASN A 122 1.74 2.01 3.79
N PHE A 123 0.51 2.19 4.19
CA PHE A 123 -0.43 1.09 4.40
C PHE A 123 -1.32 0.97 3.18
N TYR A 124 -1.44 -0.24 2.63
CA TYR A 124 -2.34 -0.50 1.51
C TYR A 124 -3.41 -1.49 1.94
N GLY A 125 -4.62 -1.21 1.48
CA GLY A 125 -5.77 -2.07 1.69
C GLY A 125 -6.89 -1.66 0.76
N ARG A 126 -7.99 -2.41 0.84
CA ARG A 126 -9.22 -2.10 0.14
C ARG A 126 -10.16 -1.36 1.08
N MET A 127 -10.68 -0.22 0.63
CA MET A 127 -11.64 0.59 1.37
C MET A 127 -12.88 0.84 0.51
N ILE A 128 -14.05 0.96 1.14
CA ILE A 128 -15.30 1.23 0.47
C ILE A 128 -15.30 2.62 -0.19
N ASP A 129 -15.76 2.70 -1.43
CA ASP A 129 -15.96 3.94 -2.17
C ASP A 129 -17.38 4.50 -1.99
N ARG A 130 -17.64 5.70 -2.52
CA ARG A 130 -18.97 6.33 -2.53
C ARG A 130 -20.09 5.47 -3.14
N ASN A 131 -19.75 4.51 -4.01
CA ASN A 131 -20.69 3.62 -4.68
C ASN A 131 -20.76 2.23 -4.02
N ASN A 132 -20.23 2.08 -2.79
CA ASN A 132 -20.16 0.82 -2.04
C ASN A 132 -19.27 -0.28 -2.66
N ASN A 133 -18.32 0.08 -3.52
CA ASN A 133 -17.33 -0.85 -4.05
C ASN A 133 -16.01 -0.73 -3.30
N TYR A 134 -15.31 -1.85 -3.13
CA TYR A 134 -13.98 -1.85 -2.54
C TYR A 134 -12.91 -1.44 -3.55
N ARG A 135 -12.14 -0.39 -3.22
CA ARG A 135 -11.02 0.12 -4.02
C ARG A 135 -9.73 0.15 -3.23
N TRP A 136 -8.63 0.00 -3.94
CA TRP A 136 -7.30 0.12 -3.34
C TRP A 136 -7.04 1.55 -2.89
N ILE A 137 -6.55 1.70 -1.67
CA ILE A 137 -6.09 2.96 -1.12
C ILE A 137 -4.63 2.86 -0.67
N LEU A 138 -3.99 4.02 -0.52
CA LEU A 138 -2.81 4.21 0.29
C LEU A 138 -3.21 5.06 1.50
N LEU A 139 -2.97 4.56 2.70
CA LEU A 139 -3.07 5.32 3.93
C LEU A 139 -1.68 5.69 4.43
N GLN A 140 -1.55 6.93 4.91
CA GLN A 140 -0.38 7.41 5.63
C GLN A 140 -0.81 8.18 6.88
N SER A 141 0.03 8.17 7.91
CA SER A 141 -0.08 9.03 9.09
C SER A 141 1.17 9.92 9.18
N PRO A 142 1.30 10.96 8.35
CA PRO A 142 2.55 11.70 8.18
C PRO A 142 3.01 12.45 9.43
N LEU A 143 2.10 12.82 10.33
CA LEU A 143 2.42 13.53 11.56
C LEU A 143 1.53 13.05 12.72
N GLN A 144 2.13 12.86 13.89
CA GLN A 144 1.47 12.43 15.12
C GLN A 144 1.80 13.39 16.25
N TYR A 145 0.80 13.76 17.03
CA TYR A 145 1.00 14.48 18.28
C TYR A 145 1.18 13.46 19.40
N ARG A 146 2.21 13.65 20.22
CA ARG A 146 2.51 12.78 21.35
C ARG A 146 2.54 13.58 22.64
N ASN A 147 1.97 12.99 23.69
CA ASN A 147 1.95 13.58 25.01
C ASN A 147 3.31 13.44 25.72
N GLU A 148 3.40 13.94 26.94
CA GLU A 148 4.61 13.86 27.78
C GLU A 148 5.06 12.41 28.04
N ASN A 149 4.13 11.45 28.03
CA ASN A 149 4.40 10.02 28.18
C ASN A 149 4.83 9.33 26.87
N LYS A 150 4.98 10.09 25.77
CA LYS A 150 5.27 9.61 24.41
C LYS A 150 4.16 8.78 23.76
N GLU A 151 2.97 8.77 24.35
CA GLU A 151 1.79 8.10 23.80
C GLU A 151 1.23 8.92 22.64
N ILE A 152 0.62 8.26 21.66
CA ILE A 152 0.02 8.95 20.50
C ILE A 152 -1.34 9.48 20.94
N GLU A 153 -1.43 10.79 21.18
CA GLU A 153 -2.69 11.46 21.57
C GLU A 153 -3.56 11.72 20.35
N SER A 154 -2.94 12.08 19.23
CA SER A 154 -3.62 12.42 17.99
C SER A 154 -2.77 12.06 16.76
N SER A 155 -3.43 11.70 15.67
CA SER A 155 -2.80 11.40 14.38
C SER A 155 -3.52 12.12 13.24
N LEU A 156 -2.76 12.74 12.34
CA LEU A 156 -3.27 13.17 11.06
C LEU A 156 -3.19 12.00 10.09
N VAL A 157 -4.34 11.53 9.62
CA VAL A 157 -4.45 10.43 8.66
C VAL A 157 -4.82 11.00 7.29
N VAL A 158 -4.10 10.58 6.27
CA VAL A 158 -4.40 10.89 4.86
C VAL A 158 -4.58 9.60 4.08
N ILE A 159 -5.63 9.58 3.24
CA ILE A 159 -5.99 8.43 2.41
C ILE A 159 -6.05 8.87 0.96
N TYR A 160 -5.26 8.20 0.12
CA TYR A 160 -5.18 8.39 -1.32
C TYR A 160 -5.95 7.29 -2.04
N ASP A 161 -6.81 7.67 -3.00
CA ASP A 161 -7.48 6.70 -3.88
C ASP A 161 -6.49 6.17 -4.91
N LEU A 162 -6.21 4.86 -4.95
CA LEU A 162 -5.29 4.27 -5.92
C LEU A 162 -5.99 3.63 -7.12
N ALA A 163 -7.27 3.92 -7.36
CA ALA A 163 -8.05 3.30 -8.45
C ALA A 163 -7.39 3.43 -9.82
N HIS A 164 -6.66 4.52 -10.08
CA HIS A 164 -5.97 4.75 -11.35
C HIS A 164 -4.62 3.99 -11.46
N PHE A 165 -4.09 3.44 -10.36
CA PHE A 165 -2.85 2.67 -10.35
C PHE A 165 -3.11 1.17 -10.59
N HIS A 166 -2.81 0.71 -11.80
CA HIS A 166 -2.81 -0.71 -12.18
C HIS A 166 -1.59 -1.44 -11.60
N ILE A 167 -1.61 -1.71 -10.28
CA ILE A 167 -0.56 -2.47 -9.60
C ILE A 167 -1.16 -3.79 -9.13
N ILE A 168 -0.67 -4.88 -9.74
CA ILE A 168 -1.06 -6.26 -9.48
C ILE A 168 -0.16 -6.73 -8.33
N ASN A 169 -0.71 -6.85 -7.13
CA ASN A 169 -0.04 -7.17 -5.85
C ASN A 169 0.58 -5.99 -5.08
N LYS A 170 -0.27 -5.08 -4.56
CA LYS A 170 0.17 -4.08 -3.57
C LYS A 170 0.57 -4.78 -2.25
N PRO A 171 1.68 -4.38 -1.60
CA PRO A 171 2.07 -4.91 -0.29
C PRO A 171 1.05 -4.47 0.77
N LEU A 172 0.99 -5.13 1.93
CA LEU A 172 0.17 -4.66 3.05
C LEU A 172 0.76 -3.37 3.65
N LEU A 173 2.09 -3.38 3.82
CA LEU A 173 2.86 -2.26 4.35
C LEU A 173 4.14 -2.10 3.54
N SER A 174 4.51 -0.87 3.20
CA SER A 174 5.89 -0.54 2.86
C SER A 174 6.48 0.48 3.82
N ILE A 175 7.77 0.32 4.09
CA ILE A 175 8.54 1.19 4.98
C ILE A 175 9.69 1.75 4.16
N MET A 176 9.71 3.06 3.99
CA MET A 176 10.76 3.76 3.28
C MET A 176 11.66 4.43 4.31
N ASP A 177 12.92 4.02 4.36
CA ASP A 177 13.97 4.63 5.17
C ASP A 177 14.88 5.46 4.26
N PHE A 178 14.74 6.78 4.35
CA PHE A 178 15.50 7.72 3.55
C PHE A 178 16.94 7.91 4.06
N SER A 179 17.23 7.51 5.31
CA SER A 179 18.59 7.59 5.85
C SER A 179 19.47 6.49 5.25
N ASN A 180 18.91 5.29 5.13
CA ASN A 180 19.62 4.10 4.64
C ASN A 180 19.35 3.78 3.16
N HIS A 181 18.47 4.53 2.50
CA HIS A 181 18.03 4.30 1.11
C HIS A 181 17.40 2.90 0.93
N GLU A 182 16.71 2.41 1.96
CA GLU A 182 16.10 1.08 1.97
C GLU A 182 14.57 1.17 1.89
N ILE A 183 13.97 0.22 1.17
CA ILE A 183 12.52 0.02 1.17
C ILE A 183 12.21 -1.42 1.57
N GLN A 184 11.49 -1.56 2.68
CA GLN A 184 11.02 -2.86 3.17
C GLN A 184 9.56 -3.05 2.80
N TYR A 185 9.22 -4.25 2.34
CA TYR A 185 7.86 -4.63 1.99
C TYR A 185 7.38 -5.75 2.90
N PHE A 186 6.19 -5.56 3.46
CA PHE A 186 5.49 -6.56 4.24
C PHE A 186 4.27 -7.00 3.44
N LYS A 187 4.12 -8.32 3.34
CA LYS A 187 2.99 -8.95 2.66
C LYS A 187 2.09 -9.60 3.71
N HIS A 188 0.82 -9.68 3.37
CA HIS A 188 -0.23 -10.33 4.16
C HIS A 188 -0.09 -11.86 4.31
N ILE A 189 0.78 -12.53 3.51
CA ILE A 189 0.99 -14.00 3.33
C ILE A 189 0.37 -14.88 4.45
N GLU A 190 -0.55 -15.83 4.23
CA GLU A 190 -0.80 -16.77 3.13
C GLU A 190 -2.27 -16.70 2.67
N HIS A 191 -2.57 -16.12 1.51
CA HIS A 191 -3.54 -16.83 0.71
C HIS A 191 -2.81 -18.10 0.28
N ASN A 192 -3.32 -19.27 0.71
CA ASN A 192 -3.52 -20.34 -0.24
C ASN A 192 -4.14 -19.62 -1.44
N ILE A 193 -3.30 -19.26 -2.41
CA ILE A 193 -3.77 -19.09 -3.76
C ILE A 193 -4.39 -20.45 -3.97
N GLN A 194 -5.71 -20.59 -3.78
CA GLN A 194 -6.46 -21.42 -4.69
C GLN A 194 -5.91 -20.94 -6.01
N GLN A 195 -5.01 -21.74 -6.58
CA GLN A 195 -4.60 -21.57 -7.94
C GLN A 195 -5.94 -21.51 -8.65
N ILE A 196 -6.38 -20.30 -8.95
CA ILE A 196 -6.94 -20.10 -10.25
C ILE A 196 -5.77 -20.57 -11.10
N GLU A 197 -5.81 -21.84 -11.50
CA GLU A 197 -5.05 -22.35 -12.62
C GLU A 197 -5.54 -21.52 -13.80
N ILE A 198 -5.08 -20.28 -13.87
CA ILE A 198 -4.69 -19.72 -15.14
C ILE A 198 -3.52 -20.61 -15.48
N GLU A 199 -3.72 -21.56 -16.40
CA GLU A 199 -2.67 -22.37 -17.00
C GLU A 199 -1.45 -21.47 -17.20
N LYS A 200 -0.50 -21.52 -16.27
CA LYS A 200 0.69 -20.68 -16.38
C LYS A 200 1.43 -21.26 -17.56
N PRO A 201 1.65 -20.48 -18.63
CA PRO A 201 2.31 -21.01 -19.80
C PRO A 201 3.66 -21.58 -19.38
N ALA A 202 3.94 -22.82 -19.81
CA ALA A 202 5.18 -23.51 -19.46
C ALA A 202 6.37 -22.83 -20.16
N ILE A 203 6.93 -21.80 -19.51
CA ILE A 203 8.06 -21.03 -20.02
C ILE A 203 9.36 -21.72 -19.60
N THR A 204 10.16 -22.10 -20.59
CA THR A 204 11.47 -22.73 -20.40
C THR A 204 12.48 -21.73 -19.85
N LYS A 205 13.59 -22.24 -19.28
CA LYS A 205 14.70 -21.39 -18.79
C LYS A 205 15.20 -20.43 -19.87
N ARG A 206 15.35 -20.92 -21.11
CA ARG A 206 15.82 -20.10 -22.24
C ARG A 206 14.83 -19.03 -22.67
N GLU A 207 13.54 -19.37 -22.70
CA GLU A 207 12.49 -18.39 -22.99
C GLU A 207 12.40 -17.30 -21.90
N LYS A 208 12.68 -17.63 -20.62
CA LYS A 208 12.80 -16.63 -19.54
C LYS A 208 13.98 -15.68 -19.76
N GLU A 209 15.14 -16.20 -20.16
CA GLU A 209 16.30 -15.37 -20.49
C GLU A 209 15.99 -14.38 -21.63
N ILE A 210 15.26 -14.84 -22.65
CA ILE A 210 14.83 -14.00 -23.77
C ILE A 210 13.82 -12.95 -23.32
N LEU A 211 12.81 -13.32 -22.52
CA LEU A 211 11.86 -12.37 -21.95
C LEU A 211 12.55 -11.29 -21.12
N LYS A 212 13.56 -11.66 -20.32
CA LYS A 212 14.35 -10.70 -19.53
C LYS A 212 15.06 -9.68 -20.41
N LEU A 213 15.73 -10.13 -21.47
CA LEU A 213 16.42 -9.22 -22.39
C LEU A 213 15.45 -8.36 -23.20
N MET A 214 14.31 -8.90 -23.62
CA MET A 214 13.25 -8.12 -24.26
C MET A 214 12.69 -7.03 -23.31
N ALA A 215 12.51 -7.34 -22.03
CA ALA A 215 12.04 -6.39 -21.03
C ALA A 215 13.06 -5.28 -20.74
N MET A 216 14.35 -5.54 -20.97
CA MET A 216 15.43 -4.54 -20.95
C MET A 216 15.47 -3.69 -22.23
N GLY A 217 14.56 -3.91 -23.17
CA GLY A 217 14.44 -3.14 -24.41
C GLY A 217 15.32 -3.63 -25.57
N LEU A 218 15.99 -4.78 -25.43
CA LEU A 218 16.86 -5.29 -26.49
C LEU A 218 16.06 -5.81 -27.68
N ASN A 219 16.55 -5.51 -28.88
CA ASN A 219 16.03 -6.03 -30.13
C ASN A 219 16.58 -7.45 -30.42
N THR A 220 15.99 -8.15 -31.39
CA THR A 220 16.35 -9.55 -31.71
C THR A 220 17.85 -9.73 -32.02
N PRO A 221 18.51 -8.87 -32.82
CA PRO A 221 19.96 -8.94 -33.03
C PRO A 221 20.80 -8.80 -31.75
N GLU A 222 20.41 -7.89 -30.84
CA GLU A 222 21.09 -7.70 -29.56
C GLU A 222 20.93 -8.92 -28.66
N ILE A 223 19.71 -9.46 -28.55
CA ILE A 223 19.43 -10.68 -27.77
C ILE A 223 20.25 -11.86 -28.31
N ALA A 224 20.31 -12.01 -29.63
CA ALA A 224 21.09 -13.06 -30.30
C ALA A 224 22.57 -12.98 -29.90
N SER A 225 23.12 -11.76 -29.92
CA SER A 225 24.49 -11.47 -29.51
C SER A 225 24.72 -11.76 -28.02
N SER A 226 23.84 -11.26 -27.14
CA SER A 226 23.96 -11.46 -25.68
C SER A 226 23.88 -12.93 -25.26
N LEU A 227 23.11 -13.73 -26.00
CA LEU A 227 22.86 -15.13 -25.69
C LEU A 227 23.70 -16.12 -26.52
N PHE A 228 24.58 -15.61 -27.39
CA PHE A 228 25.41 -16.39 -28.31
C PHE A 228 24.61 -17.39 -29.15
N ILE A 229 23.47 -16.97 -29.71
CA ILE A 229 22.59 -17.80 -30.57
C ILE A 229 22.18 -17.03 -31.83
N SER A 230 21.65 -17.74 -32.82
CA SER A 230 21.23 -17.09 -34.08
C SER A 230 19.99 -16.21 -33.89
N TYR A 231 19.85 -15.19 -34.76
CA TYR A 231 18.64 -14.37 -34.87
C TYR A 231 17.36 -15.21 -34.98
N HIS A 232 17.39 -16.25 -35.84
CA HIS A 232 16.25 -17.14 -36.06
C HIS A 232 15.90 -17.96 -34.81
N THR A 233 16.90 -18.36 -34.02
CA THR A 233 16.67 -19.05 -32.74
C THR A 233 15.91 -18.15 -31.77
N VAL A 234 16.28 -16.86 -31.68
CA VAL A 234 15.57 -15.89 -30.83
C VAL A 234 14.13 -15.69 -31.32
N GLU A 235 13.90 -15.51 -32.63
CA GLU A 235 12.55 -15.37 -33.17
C GLU A 235 11.68 -16.61 -32.94
N ASN A 236 12.26 -17.81 -33.01
CA ASN A 236 11.54 -19.05 -32.70
C ASN A 236 11.12 -19.08 -31.22
N HIS A 237 12.01 -18.72 -30.29
CA HIS A 237 11.63 -18.61 -28.88
C HIS A 237 10.54 -17.55 -28.65
N LYS A 238 10.64 -16.38 -29.29
CA LYS A 238 9.61 -15.32 -29.21
C LYS A 238 8.27 -15.79 -29.76
N ARG A 239 8.26 -16.57 -30.85
CA ARG A 239 7.06 -17.19 -31.41
C ARG A 239 6.45 -18.20 -30.45
N ASN A 240 7.26 -19.08 -29.86
CA ASN A 240 6.80 -20.07 -28.90
C ASN A 240 6.23 -19.40 -27.64
N LEU A 241 6.89 -18.35 -27.14
CA LEU A 241 6.38 -17.50 -26.07
C LEU A 241 5.02 -16.90 -26.39
N ARG A 242 4.85 -16.33 -27.58
CA ARG A 242 3.56 -15.78 -28.05
C ARG A 242 2.46 -16.83 -28.11
N GLN A 243 2.77 -18.02 -28.62
CA GLN A 243 1.80 -19.13 -28.67
C GLN A 243 1.38 -19.57 -27.27
N LYS A 244 2.35 -19.76 -26.36
CA LYS A 244 2.08 -20.17 -24.98
C LYS A 244 1.26 -19.12 -24.22
N THR A 245 1.52 -17.84 -24.45
CA THR A 245 0.85 -16.72 -23.75
C THR A 245 -0.40 -16.19 -24.46
N HIS A 246 -0.78 -16.78 -25.60
CA HIS A 246 -1.86 -16.29 -26.47
C HIS A 246 -1.74 -14.80 -26.85
N THR A 247 -0.51 -14.31 -27.02
CA THR A 247 -0.23 -12.93 -27.44
C THR A 247 0.15 -12.86 -28.92
N LYS A 248 -0.18 -11.74 -29.57
CA LYS A 248 0.03 -11.56 -31.02
C LYS A 248 1.30 -10.77 -31.33
N THR A 249 1.67 -9.83 -30.47
CA THR A 249 2.80 -8.93 -30.68
C THR A 249 3.84 -9.05 -29.59
N SER A 250 5.07 -8.57 -29.84
CA SER A 250 6.10 -8.50 -28.79
C SER A 250 5.69 -7.57 -27.65
N SER A 251 4.96 -6.49 -27.95
CA SER A 251 4.44 -5.56 -26.95
C SER A 251 3.36 -6.22 -26.08
N GLU A 252 2.42 -6.96 -26.69
CA GLU A 252 1.44 -7.76 -25.94
C GLU A 252 2.13 -8.83 -25.09
N LEU A 253 3.17 -9.48 -25.61
CA LEU A 253 3.96 -10.46 -24.86
C LEU A 253 4.63 -9.82 -23.63
N ILE A 254 5.24 -8.65 -23.78
CA ILE A 254 5.85 -7.91 -22.66
C ILE A 254 4.79 -7.48 -21.65
N ALA A 255 3.68 -6.90 -22.11
CA ALA A 255 2.57 -6.51 -21.25
C ALA A 255 2.02 -7.70 -20.45
N PHE A 256 1.74 -8.82 -21.12
CA PHE A 256 1.31 -10.07 -20.49
C PHE A 256 2.30 -10.56 -19.43
N THR A 257 3.60 -10.51 -19.75
CA THR A 257 4.69 -10.94 -18.87
C THR A 257 4.75 -10.09 -17.59
N MET A 258 4.56 -8.77 -17.70
CA MET A 258 4.48 -7.85 -16.57
C MET A 258 3.23 -8.09 -15.72
N THR A 259 2.06 -8.22 -16.37
CA THR A 259 0.78 -8.46 -15.71
C THR A 259 0.76 -9.76 -14.90
N HIS A 260 1.37 -10.83 -15.43
CA HIS A 260 1.34 -12.16 -14.82
C HIS A 260 2.59 -12.50 -14.00
N SER A 261 3.42 -11.49 -13.68
CA SER A 261 4.64 -11.66 -12.87
C SER A 261 5.60 -12.74 -13.39
N LEU A 262 5.68 -12.92 -14.71
CA LEU A 262 6.57 -13.91 -15.34
C LEU A 262 8.04 -13.45 -15.38
N LEU A 263 8.30 -12.22 -14.94
CA LEU A 263 9.61 -11.54 -14.86
C LEU A 263 10.14 -11.40 -13.43
N LEU A 264 9.64 -12.16 -12.45
CA LEU A 264 10.16 -12.10 -11.09
C LEU A 264 11.67 -12.44 -11.08
N LEU A 265 12.47 -11.41 -10.84
CA LEU A 265 13.90 -11.43 -10.57
C LEU A 265 14.16 -12.08 -9.20
#